data_AF-M5BT45-F1
#
_entry.id   AF-M5BT45-F1
#
_cell.length_a   1.000
_cell.length_b   1.000
_cell.length_c   1.000
_cell.angle_alpha   90.00
_cell.angle_beta   90.00
_cell.angle_gamma   90.00
#
_symmetry.space_group_name_H-M   'P 1'
#
loop_
_entity.id
_entity.type
_entity.pdbx_description
1 polymer ?
#
loop_
_entity_poly.entity_id
_entity_poly.type
_entity_poly.pdbx_seq_one_letter_code
_entity_poly.pdbx_strand_id
1 'polypeptide(L)'
;MIPRPRDIIERNEYIHAFWGVYMLDMGAGLVTGLPSSVADSEVTTPWPVHLDQVIPLNHQPGQTVVSFYGGLAGTANMSQDRHSQTIRIKSMCLLARAAKLSAAFESVRYPELSLWAKHDACDKAIAEASRSFPVGLEHIAPEGSLIVASRATLLAARIQLHACLAAIRPESREKCIAAAAESMALIDRLRYIGVPRGILLLLGLDWTIVKSFYVAEQSRLFKEGNYLAADDIGNNLAEIRSEMDSVPVKYPALEL
;
A
#
# COMPACT_ATOMS: atom_id res chain seq x y z
N MET A 1 -22.54 -21.95 -5.77
CA MET A 1 -23.14 -20.64 -5.42
C MET A 1 -23.20 -20.55 -3.91
N ILE A 2 -22.73 -19.45 -3.33
CA ILE A 2 -22.87 -19.16 -1.89
C ILE A 2 -24.36 -18.82 -1.65
N PRO A 3 -24.99 -19.29 -0.54
CA PRO A 3 -26.37 -18.94 -0.22
C PRO A 3 -26.56 -17.42 -0.10
N ARG A 4 -27.80 -16.93 -0.22
CA ARG A 4 -28.10 -15.52 0.05
C ARG A 4 -27.95 -15.25 1.56
N PRO A 5 -27.45 -14.07 1.96
CA PRO A 5 -27.37 -13.73 3.37
C PRO A 5 -28.78 -13.68 3.98
N ARG A 6 -28.93 -14.31 5.15
CA ARG A 6 -30.17 -14.43 5.92
C ARG A 6 -30.51 -13.13 6.65
N ASP A 7 -29.50 -12.41 7.07
CA ASP A 7 -29.63 -11.16 7.80
C ASP A 7 -28.49 -10.18 7.45
N ILE A 8 -28.49 -9.04 8.13
CA ILE A 8 -27.52 -7.98 7.91
C ILE A 8 -26.12 -8.34 8.40
N ILE A 9 -26.02 -9.21 9.41
CA ILE A 9 -24.75 -9.64 9.99
C ILE A 9 -24.07 -10.57 8.99
N GLU A 10 -24.77 -11.58 8.48
CA GLU A 10 -24.25 -12.51 7.47
C GLU A 10 -23.86 -11.77 6.18
N ARG A 11 -24.61 -10.73 5.81
CA ARG A 11 -24.23 -9.87 4.69
C ARG A 11 -22.90 -9.14 4.94
N ASN A 12 -22.70 -8.57 6.13
CA ASN A 12 -21.45 -7.93 6.49
C ASN A 12 -20.30 -8.94 6.51
N GLU A 13 -20.52 -10.14 7.05
CA GLU A 13 -19.54 -11.23 7.04
C GLU A 13 -19.12 -11.60 5.61
N TYR A 14 -20.05 -11.66 4.65
CA TYR A 14 -19.72 -11.94 3.25
C TYR A 14 -18.87 -10.85 2.61
N ILE A 15 -19.14 -9.58 2.95
CA ILE A 15 -18.34 -8.44 2.47
C ILE A 15 -16.92 -8.52 3.03
N HIS A 16 -16.77 -8.80 4.33
CA HIS A 16 -15.46 -9.02 4.95
C HIS A 16 -14.72 -10.21 4.33
N ALA A 17 -15.42 -11.33 4.11
CA ALA A 17 -14.85 -12.52 3.50
C ALA A 17 -14.33 -12.22 2.07
N PHE A 18 -15.13 -11.51 1.25
CA PHE A 18 -14.71 -11.08 -0.08
C PHE A 18 -13.41 -10.28 -0.02
N TRP A 19 -13.35 -9.24 0.83
CA TRP A 19 -12.16 -8.40 0.93
C TRP A 19 -10.94 -9.13 1.48
N GLY A 20 -11.14 -10.09 2.39
CA GLY A 20 -10.08 -10.97 2.86
C GLY A 20 -9.47 -11.79 1.72
N VAL A 21 -10.29 -12.43 0.89
CA VAL A 21 -9.84 -13.21 -0.27
C VAL A 21 -9.20 -12.28 -1.32
N TYR A 22 -9.81 -11.14 -1.60
CA TYR A 22 -9.29 -10.19 -2.59
C TYR A 22 -7.93 -9.61 -2.18
N MET A 23 -7.71 -9.29 -0.90
CA MET A 23 -6.39 -8.88 -0.41
C MET A 23 -5.33 -9.97 -0.56
N LEU A 24 -5.68 -11.23 -0.33
CA LEU A 24 -4.75 -12.34 -0.53
C LEU A 24 -4.37 -12.50 -1.99
N ASP A 25 -5.34 -12.40 -2.92
CA ASP A 25 -5.09 -12.44 -4.36
C ASP A 25 -4.19 -11.28 -4.82
N MET A 26 -4.44 -10.05 -4.33
CA MET A 26 -3.57 -8.90 -4.59
C MET A 26 -2.16 -9.09 -4.04
N GLY A 27 -2.02 -9.57 -2.80
CA GLY A 27 -0.72 -9.85 -2.20
C GLY A 27 0.06 -10.93 -2.96
N ALA A 28 -0.61 -12.00 -3.37
CA ALA A 28 -0.03 -13.05 -4.20
C ALA A 28 0.41 -12.50 -5.56
N GLY A 29 -0.40 -11.66 -6.21
CA GLY A 29 -0.06 -10.98 -7.46
C GLY A 29 1.17 -10.08 -7.33
N LEU A 30 1.29 -9.34 -6.22
CA LEU A 30 2.47 -8.51 -5.92
C LEU A 30 3.74 -9.34 -5.75
N VAL A 31 3.66 -10.51 -5.10
CA VAL A 31 4.81 -11.40 -4.87
C VAL A 31 5.22 -12.15 -6.14
N THR A 32 4.23 -12.66 -6.88
CA THR A 32 4.47 -13.57 -8.01
C THR A 32 4.56 -12.87 -9.37
N GLY A 33 4.11 -11.63 -9.46
CA GLY A 33 3.94 -10.91 -10.72
C GLY A 33 2.78 -11.42 -11.59
N LEU A 34 1.98 -12.36 -11.08
CA LEU A 34 0.83 -12.90 -11.81
C LEU A 34 -0.36 -11.92 -11.79
N PRO A 35 -1.21 -11.91 -12.83
CA PRO A 35 -2.41 -11.10 -12.85
C PRO A 35 -3.40 -11.54 -11.75
N SER A 36 -4.11 -10.57 -11.18
CA SER A 36 -5.19 -10.82 -10.23
C SER A 36 -6.32 -11.63 -10.87
N SER A 37 -6.95 -12.49 -10.08
CA SER A 37 -8.03 -13.37 -10.51
C SER A 37 -9.33 -12.63 -10.83
N VAL A 38 -9.48 -11.38 -10.35
CA VAL A 38 -10.67 -10.54 -10.53
C VAL A 38 -10.24 -9.17 -11.04
N ALA A 39 -10.86 -8.67 -12.12
CA ALA A 39 -10.56 -7.33 -12.61
C ALA A 39 -11.13 -6.26 -11.67
N ASP A 40 -10.41 -5.14 -11.51
CA ASP A 40 -10.84 -4.02 -10.65
C ASP A 40 -12.27 -3.54 -10.98
N SER A 41 -12.68 -3.63 -12.25
CA SER A 41 -14.02 -3.25 -12.74
C SER A 41 -15.14 -4.23 -12.38
N GLU A 42 -14.80 -5.47 -12.03
CA GLU A 42 -15.75 -6.50 -11.61
C GLU A 42 -16.03 -6.44 -10.10
N VAL A 43 -15.21 -5.70 -9.35
CA VAL A 43 -15.38 -5.50 -7.90
C VAL A 43 -16.51 -4.51 -7.63
N THR A 44 -17.71 -5.04 -7.41
CA THR A 44 -18.91 -4.27 -7.00
C THR A 44 -19.16 -4.31 -5.50
N THR A 45 -18.41 -5.13 -4.75
CA THR A 45 -18.52 -5.23 -3.29
C THR A 45 -18.17 -3.89 -2.63
N PRO A 46 -19.01 -3.33 -1.75
CA PRO A 46 -18.71 -2.09 -1.04
C PRO A 46 -17.56 -2.28 -0.06
N TRP A 47 -16.84 -1.22 0.27
CA TRP A 47 -15.81 -1.23 1.31
C TRP A 47 -16.37 -1.79 2.63
N PRO A 48 -15.59 -2.59 3.38
CA PRO A 48 -16.07 -3.13 4.63
C PRO A 48 -16.22 -2.00 5.65
N VAL A 49 -17.09 -2.22 6.62
CA VAL A 49 -17.28 -1.37 7.80
C VAL A 49 -17.21 -2.26 9.04
N HIS A 50 -17.25 -1.67 10.24
CA HIS A 50 -17.28 -2.47 11.46
C HIS A 50 -18.54 -3.37 11.48
N LEU A 51 -18.45 -4.59 12.05
CA LEU A 51 -19.50 -5.60 11.93
C LEU A 51 -20.85 -5.16 12.54
N ASP A 52 -20.83 -4.23 13.50
CA ASP A 52 -22.02 -3.63 14.12
C ASP A 52 -22.68 -2.53 13.28
N GLN A 53 -22.05 -2.10 12.18
CA GLN A 53 -22.54 -1.03 11.32
C GLN A 53 -23.33 -1.60 10.14
N VAL A 54 -24.39 -0.89 9.78
CA VAL A 54 -25.20 -1.21 8.60
C VAL A 54 -24.55 -0.59 7.38
N ILE A 55 -24.09 -1.43 6.44
CA ILE A 55 -23.63 -0.96 5.12
C ILE A 55 -24.86 -0.44 4.35
N PRO A 56 -24.91 0.86 4.01
CA PRO A 56 -26.00 1.41 3.22
C PRO A 56 -26.02 0.78 1.81
N LEU A 57 -27.20 0.45 1.30
CA LEU A 57 -27.37 -0.11 -0.06
C LEU A 57 -27.13 0.93 -1.18
N ASN A 58 -27.15 2.22 -0.84
CA ASN A 58 -26.97 3.30 -1.80
C ASN A 58 -25.48 3.47 -2.10
N HIS A 59 -25.10 3.18 -3.34
CA HIS A 59 -23.74 3.31 -3.84
C HIS A 59 -23.34 4.80 -3.84
N GLN A 60 -22.47 5.19 -2.91
CA GLN A 60 -21.89 6.53 -2.89
C GLN A 60 -20.69 6.61 -3.85
N PRO A 61 -20.37 7.80 -4.40
CA PRO A 61 -19.13 8.01 -5.14
C PRO A 61 -17.90 7.60 -4.30
N GLY A 62 -16.91 6.93 -4.90
CA GLY A 62 -15.71 6.46 -4.18
C GLY A 62 -15.87 5.09 -3.49
N GLN A 63 -17.04 4.44 -3.61
CA GLN A 63 -17.28 3.13 -2.99
C GLN A 63 -16.79 1.93 -3.82
N THR A 64 -16.43 2.13 -5.09
CA THR A 64 -15.85 1.06 -5.92
C THR A 64 -14.36 1.26 -6.07
N VAL A 65 -13.65 0.14 -6.27
CA VAL A 65 -12.20 0.11 -6.54
C VAL A 65 -11.84 1.04 -7.72
N VAL A 66 -12.62 1.00 -8.80
CA VAL A 66 -12.37 1.84 -9.99
C VAL A 66 -12.52 3.33 -9.67
N SER A 67 -13.57 3.71 -8.96
CA SER A 67 -13.77 5.13 -8.60
C SER A 67 -12.68 5.64 -7.67
N PHE A 68 -12.20 4.79 -6.75
CA PHE A 68 -11.13 5.10 -5.81
C PHE A 68 -9.79 5.40 -6.51
N TYR A 69 -9.52 4.79 -7.66
CA TYR A 69 -8.35 5.07 -8.49
C TYR A 69 -8.51 6.25 -9.45
N GLY A 70 -9.72 6.83 -9.54
CA GLY A 70 -10.09 7.76 -10.61
C GLY A 70 -9.37 9.11 -10.55
N GLY A 71 -8.70 9.44 -9.44
CA GLY A 71 -8.01 10.72 -9.25
C GLY A 71 -8.95 11.92 -9.21
N LEU A 72 -10.26 11.69 -9.05
CA LEU A 72 -11.27 12.71 -8.85
C LEU A 72 -11.30 13.11 -7.38
N ALA A 73 -11.41 14.42 -7.11
CA ALA A 73 -11.43 14.93 -5.74
C ALA A 73 -12.53 14.27 -4.90
N GLY A 74 -12.18 13.84 -3.69
CA GLY A 74 -13.07 13.18 -2.75
C GLY A 74 -13.18 11.67 -2.92
N THR A 75 -12.71 11.09 -4.03
CA THR A 75 -12.86 9.65 -4.29
C THR A 75 -11.88 8.79 -3.50
N ALA A 76 -10.68 9.30 -3.21
CA ALA A 76 -9.67 8.61 -2.42
C ALA A 76 -9.58 9.15 -0.99
N ASN A 77 -10.61 9.85 -0.52
CA ASN A 77 -10.67 10.43 0.81
C ASN A 77 -10.85 9.34 1.89
N MET A 78 -9.87 9.21 2.79
CA MET A 78 -9.86 8.23 3.89
C MET A 78 -10.22 8.84 5.25
N SER A 79 -10.53 10.14 5.31
CA SER A 79 -10.77 10.84 6.59
C SER A 79 -12.01 10.36 7.34
N GLN A 80 -12.94 9.69 6.65
CA GLN A 80 -14.15 9.09 7.22
C GLN A 80 -13.99 7.60 7.51
N ASP A 81 -12.87 6.98 7.11
CA ASP A 81 -12.63 5.58 7.42
C ASP A 81 -12.30 5.45 8.91
N ARG A 82 -13.13 4.69 9.63
CA ARG A 82 -12.98 4.42 11.06
C ARG A 82 -12.54 2.99 11.35
N HIS A 83 -12.56 2.13 10.34
CA HIS A 83 -12.23 0.72 10.48
C HIS A 83 -10.85 0.43 9.89
N SER A 84 -9.95 -0.11 10.72
CA SER A 84 -8.56 -0.39 10.36
C SER A 84 -8.40 -1.31 9.15
N GLN A 85 -9.28 -2.32 8.98
CA GLN A 85 -9.23 -3.19 7.79
C GLN A 85 -9.56 -2.44 6.51
N THR A 86 -10.54 -1.53 6.54
CA THR A 86 -10.91 -0.72 5.37
C THR A 86 -9.74 0.13 4.89
N ILE A 87 -9.04 0.76 5.83
CA ILE A 87 -7.84 1.56 5.57
C ILE A 87 -6.76 0.69 4.94
N ARG A 88 -6.53 -0.51 5.51
CA ARG A 88 -5.56 -1.48 5.01
C ARG A 88 -5.86 -1.92 3.58
N ILE A 89 -7.10 -2.31 3.31
CA ILE A 89 -7.55 -2.75 1.98
C ILE A 89 -7.33 -1.62 0.96
N LYS A 90 -7.74 -0.40 1.29
CA LYS A 90 -7.56 0.77 0.41
C LYS A 90 -6.08 1.05 0.12
N SER A 91 -5.21 1.02 1.13
CA SER A 91 -3.76 1.16 0.93
C SER A 91 -3.20 0.06 0.03
N MET A 92 -3.59 -1.20 0.24
CA MET A 92 -3.17 -2.33 -0.59
C MET A 92 -3.66 -2.20 -2.05
N CYS A 93 -4.90 -1.74 -2.25
CA CYS A 93 -5.45 -1.45 -3.57
C CYS A 93 -4.58 -0.42 -4.32
N LEU A 94 -4.18 0.67 -3.67
CA LEU A 94 -3.29 1.67 -4.27
C LEU A 94 -1.90 1.10 -4.59
N LEU A 95 -1.33 0.27 -3.70
CA LEU A 95 -0.05 -0.39 -3.95
C LEU A 95 -0.14 -1.34 -5.15
N ALA A 96 -1.15 -2.21 -5.19
CA ALA A 96 -1.37 -3.12 -6.31
C ALA A 96 -1.55 -2.36 -7.63
N ARG A 97 -2.28 -1.25 -7.60
CA ARG A 97 -2.45 -0.38 -8.77
C ARG A 97 -1.13 0.27 -9.21
N ALA A 98 -0.36 0.80 -8.27
CA ALA A 98 0.95 1.40 -8.52
C ALA A 98 1.93 0.38 -9.12
N ALA A 99 1.95 -0.85 -8.61
CA ALA A 99 2.77 -1.94 -9.15
C ALA A 99 2.40 -2.27 -10.61
N LYS A 100 1.10 -2.43 -10.91
CA LYS A 100 0.61 -2.69 -12.29
C LYS A 100 1.02 -1.57 -13.24
N LEU A 101 0.92 -0.31 -12.81
CA LEU A 101 1.30 0.85 -13.64
C LEU A 101 2.81 0.91 -13.83
N SER A 102 3.59 0.74 -12.76
CA SER A 102 5.05 0.74 -12.79
C SER A 102 5.59 -0.30 -13.79
N ALA A 103 5.11 -1.54 -13.71
CA ALA A 103 5.45 -2.60 -14.66
C ALA A 103 5.05 -2.25 -16.11
N ALA A 104 3.89 -1.62 -16.31
CA ALA A 104 3.47 -1.18 -17.64
C ALA A 104 4.40 -0.11 -18.21
N PHE A 105 4.87 0.84 -17.40
CA PHE A 105 5.87 1.84 -17.83
C PHE A 105 7.21 1.22 -18.18
N GLU A 106 7.68 0.24 -17.41
CA GLU A 106 8.94 -0.47 -17.70
C GLU A 106 8.87 -1.29 -18.98
N SER A 107 7.68 -1.79 -19.34
CA SER A 107 7.47 -2.60 -20.54
C SER A 107 7.44 -1.81 -21.85
N VAL A 108 7.37 -0.47 -21.80
CA VAL A 108 7.22 0.37 -23.00
C VAL A 108 8.28 1.47 -23.06
N ARG A 109 8.87 1.67 -24.24
CA ARG A 109 9.83 2.78 -24.46
C ARG A 109 9.14 4.15 -24.54
N TYR A 110 7.95 4.19 -25.14
CA TYR A 110 7.17 5.40 -25.36
C TYR A 110 5.75 5.20 -24.81
N PRO A 111 5.50 5.55 -23.55
CA PRO A 111 4.18 5.41 -22.93
C PRO A 111 3.12 6.24 -23.68
N GLU A 112 1.98 5.62 -23.99
CA GLU A 112 0.83 6.32 -24.55
C GLU A 112 0.23 7.33 -23.56
N LEU A 113 -0.51 8.32 -24.08
CA LEU A 113 -1.22 9.30 -23.26
C LEU A 113 -2.20 8.64 -22.27
N SER A 114 -2.79 7.50 -22.66
CA SER A 114 -3.72 6.74 -21.82
C SER A 114 -3.04 6.16 -20.58
N LEU A 115 -1.77 5.75 -20.68
CA LEU A 115 -0.98 5.22 -19.58
C LEU A 115 -0.56 6.35 -18.63
N TRP A 116 -0.15 7.50 -19.17
CA TRP A 116 0.11 8.71 -18.39
C TRP A 116 -1.13 9.18 -17.63
N ALA A 117 -2.30 9.21 -18.27
CA ALA A 117 -3.54 9.59 -17.59
C ALA A 117 -3.87 8.67 -16.41
N LYS A 118 -3.65 7.35 -16.55
CA LYS A 118 -3.81 6.38 -15.45
C LYS A 118 -2.80 6.57 -14.33
N HIS A 119 -1.55 6.90 -14.67
CA HIS A 119 -0.51 7.25 -13.70
C HIS A 119 -0.91 8.48 -12.89
N ASP A 120 -1.30 9.56 -13.56
CA ASP A 120 -1.65 10.82 -12.91
C ASP A 120 -2.91 10.68 -12.04
N ALA A 121 -3.89 9.87 -12.47
CA ALA A 121 -5.04 9.53 -11.65
C ALA A 121 -4.63 8.77 -10.38
N CYS A 122 -3.71 7.80 -10.51
CA CYS A 122 -3.20 7.03 -9.38
C CYS A 122 -2.37 7.90 -8.42
N ASP A 123 -1.50 8.79 -8.92
CA ASP A 123 -0.72 9.73 -8.09
C ASP A 123 -1.66 10.66 -7.30
N LYS A 124 -2.68 11.23 -7.95
CA LYS A 124 -3.71 12.04 -7.28
C LYS A 124 -4.45 11.26 -6.19
N ALA A 125 -4.81 10.01 -6.45
CA ALA A 125 -5.47 9.16 -5.47
C ALA A 125 -4.55 8.87 -4.27
N ILE A 126 -3.28 8.52 -4.49
CA ILE A 126 -2.28 8.30 -3.43
C ILE A 126 -2.04 9.59 -2.61
N ALA A 127 -1.98 10.74 -3.27
CA ALA A 127 -1.80 12.04 -2.63
C ALA A 127 -3.01 12.40 -1.75
N GLU A 128 -4.24 12.22 -2.25
CA GLU A 128 -5.46 12.45 -1.47
C GLU A 128 -5.58 11.48 -0.29
N ALA A 129 -5.37 10.18 -0.52
CA ALA A 129 -5.37 9.16 0.54
C ALA A 129 -4.33 9.49 1.61
N SER A 130 -3.14 9.97 1.22
CA SER A 130 -2.09 10.35 2.17
C SER A 130 -2.47 11.56 3.01
N ARG A 131 -3.05 12.59 2.39
CA ARG A 131 -3.47 13.82 3.08
C ARG A 131 -4.64 13.59 4.02
N SER A 132 -5.54 12.68 3.65
CA SER A 132 -6.75 12.35 4.41
C SER A 132 -6.59 11.12 5.30
N PHE A 133 -5.36 10.60 5.43
CA PHE A 133 -5.08 9.42 6.23
C PHE A 133 -5.50 9.67 7.69
N PRO A 134 -6.28 8.77 8.31
CA PRO A 134 -6.83 9.01 9.63
C PRO A 134 -5.73 8.99 10.70
N VAL A 135 -5.55 10.13 11.37
CA VAL A 135 -4.61 10.30 12.48
C VAL A 135 -5.30 9.97 13.80
N GLY A 136 -4.55 9.43 14.77
CA GLY A 136 -5.05 9.17 16.13
C GLY A 136 -5.64 7.78 16.36
N LEU A 137 -5.83 6.98 15.30
CA LEU A 137 -6.23 5.57 15.43
C LEU A 137 -5.04 4.66 15.82
N GLU A 138 -3.81 5.18 15.78
CA GLU A 138 -2.57 4.45 16.09
C GLU A 138 -2.47 4.03 17.57
N HIS A 139 -3.20 4.69 18.47
CA HIS A 139 -3.18 4.41 19.91
C HIS A 139 -4.23 3.40 20.37
N ILE A 140 -5.14 2.97 19.48
CA ILE A 140 -6.19 2.01 19.80
C ILE A 140 -5.62 0.61 19.60
N ALA A 141 -5.16 -0.03 20.68
CA ALA A 141 -4.75 -1.44 20.62
C ALA A 141 -5.99 -2.34 20.45
N PRO A 142 -5.93 -3.43 19.64
CA PRO A 142 -4.81 -3.94 18.85
C PRO A 142 -4.68 -3.33 17.43
N GLU A 143 -5.59 -2.43 17.04
CA GLU A 143 -5.73 -1.88 15.69
C GLU A 143 -4.60 -0.94 15.27
N GLY A 144 -3.89 -0.33 16.21
CA GLY A 144 -2.82 0.63 15.94
C GLY A 144 -1.73 0.09 15.01
N SER A 145 -1.34 -1.18 15.17
CA SER A 145 -0.36 -1.84 14.30
C SER A 145 -0.83 -1.96 12.84
N LEU A 146 -2.14 -2.19 12.62
CA LEU A 146 -2.74 -2.24 11.29
C LEU A 146 -2.76 -0.87 10.64
N ILE A 147 -3.04 0.18 11.41
CA ILE A 147 -3.04 1.56 10.90
C ILE A 147 -1.63 1.97 10.46
N VAL A 148 -0.62 1.71 11.30
CA VAL A 148 0.78 2.01 10.95
C VAL A 148 1.23 1.22 9.72
N ALA A 149 0.89 -0.08 9.65
CA ALA A 149 1.18 -0.87 8.47
C ALA A 149 0.47 -0.33 7.21
N SER A 150 -0.80 0.08 7.33
CA SER A 150 -1.54 0.66 6.21
C SER A 150 -0.93 1.98 5.72
N ARG A 151 -0.32 2.76 6.62
CA ARG A 151 0.45 3.96 6.27
C ARG A 151 1.73 3.58 5.53
N ALA A 152 2.47 2.59 6.02
CA ALA A 152 3.67 2.08 5.34
C ALA A 152 3.35 1.57 3.92
N THR A 153 2.26 0.83 3.75
CA THR A 153 1.79 0.35 2.44
C THR A 153 1.46 1.50 1.49
N LEU A 154 0.88 2.60 2.00
CA LEU A 154 0.58 3.78 1.18
C LEU A 154 1.85 4.53 0.74
N LEU A 155 2.88 4.57 1.60
CA LEU A 155 4.20 5.11 1.24
C LEU A 155 4.88 4.22 0.21
N ALA A 156 4.81 2.90 0.38
CA ALA A 156 5.31 1.93 -0.59
C ALA A 156 4.59 2.08 -1.95
N ALA A 157 3.27 2.33 -1.97
CA ALA A 157 2.53 2.61 -3.20
C ALA A 157 3.08 3.84 -3.94
N ARG A 158 3.41 4.92 -3.21
CA ARG A 158 4.02 6.11 -3.80
C ARG A 158 5.40 5.81 -4.40
N ILE A 159 6.25 5.11 -3.66
CA ILE A 159 7.59 4.71 -4.16
C ILE A 159 7.43 3.83 -5.41
N GLN A 160 6.56 2.83 -5.34
CA GLN A 160 6.33 1.87 -6.43
C GLN A 160 5.88 2.57 -7.72
N LEU A 161 4.98 3.57 -7.61
CA LEU A 161 4.48 4.33 -8.76
C LEU A 161 5.58 5.18 -9.42
N HIS A 162 6.45 5.80 -8.61
CA HIS A 162 7.42 6.80 -9.08
C HIS A 162 8.83 6.27 -9.33
N ALA A 163 9.20 5.10 -8.78
CA ALA A 163 10.57 4.58 -8.84
C ALA A 163 11.07 4.39 -10.28
N CYS A 164 10.23 3.84 -11.17
CA CYS A 164 10.60 3.63 -12.58
C CYS A 164 10.84 4.95 -13.35
N LEU A 165 10.32 6.07 -12.85
CA LEU A 165 10.47 7.40 -13.44
C LEU A 165 11.55 8.24 -12.74
N ALA A 166 12.04 7.85 -11.57
CA ALA A 166 12.93 8.65 -10.71
C ALA A 166 14.29 8.97 -11.35
N ALA A 167 14.77 8.12 -12.26
CA ALA A 167 16.01 8.36 -13.00
C ALA A 167 15.88 9.51 -14.02
N ILE A 168 14.67 9.77 -14.52
CA ILE A 168 14.41 10.71 -15.62
C ILE A 168 13.69 11.96 -15.13
N ARG A 169 12.84 11.84 -14.10
CA ARG A 169 12.00 12.92 -13.58
C ARG A 169 12.39 13.26 -12.13
N PRO A 170 12.99 14.46 -11.89
CA PRO A 170 13.36 14.90 -10.54
C PRO A 170 12.19 14.90 -9.56
N GLU A 171 11.01 15.35 -9.98
CA GLU A 171 9.80 15.36 -9.14
C GLU A 171 9.41 13.95 -8.66
N SER A 172 9.52 12.93 -9.52
CA SER A 172 9.25 11.54 -9.14
C SER A 172 10.27 11.04 -8.12
N ARG A 173 11.54 11.41 -8.30
CA ARG A 173 12.60 11.08 -7.34
C ARG A 173 12.37 11.73 -5.98
N GLU A 174 12.01 13.01 -5.93
CA GLU A 174 11.69 13.73 -4.69
C GLU A 174 10.54 13.07 -3.94
N LYS A 175 9.48 12.66 -4.64
CA LYS A 175 8.36 11.91 -4.06
C LYS A 175 8.81 10.57 -3.45
N CYS A 176 9.70 9.83 -4.13
CA CYS A 176 10.25 8.59 -3.58
C CYS A 176 11.13 8.82 -2.35
N ILE A 177 12.02 9.82 -2.37
CA ILE A 177 12.90 10.15 -1.24
C ILE A 177 12.07 10.52 -0.01
N ALA A 178 11.08 11.41 -0.18
CA ALA A 178 10.20 11.82 0.90
C ALA A 178 9.41 10.63 1.49
N ALA A 179 8.87 9.75 0.63
CA ALA A 179 8.13 8.58 1.07
C ALA A 179 9.03 7.54 1.77
N ALA A 180 10.26 7.35 1.30
CA ALA A 180 11.22 6.44 1.90
C ALA A 180 11.66 6.94 3.28
N ALA A 181 11.96 8.24 3.42
CA ALA A 181 12.29 8.85 4.71
C ALA A 181 11.14 8.71 5.73
N GLU A 182 9.89 8.97 5.31
CA GLU A 182 8.73 8.75 6.17
C GLU A 182 8.55 7.26 6.54
N SER A 183 8.86 6.33 5.62
CA SER A 183 8.79 4.89 5.89
C SER A 183 9.82 4.46 6.94
N MET A 184 11.03 5.02 6.92
CA MET A 184 12.04 4.76 7.95
C MET A 184 11.58 5.24 9.34
N ALA A 185 10.91 6.39 9.41
CA ALA A 185 10.32 6.88 10.66
C ALA A 185 9.20 5.96 11.20
N LEU A 186 8.44 5.31 10.32
CA LEU A 186 7.42 4.33 10.73
C LEU A 186 8.04 3.00 11.20
N ILE A 187 9.13 2.56 10.57
CA ILE A 187 9.88 1.38 11.00
C ILE A 187 10.31 1.52 12.46
N ASP A 188 10.84 2.70 12.82
CA ASP A 188 11.25 2.95 14.21
C ASP A 188 10.06 2.85 15.18
N ARG A 189 8.89 3.40 14.82
CA ARG A 189 7.66 3.27 15.63
C ARG A 189 7.21 1.82 15.80
N LEU A 190 7.30 1.01 14.73
CA LEU A 190 6.90 -0.40 14.76
C LEU A 190 7.76 -1.24 15.71
N ARG A 191 8.99 -0.81 16.04
CA ARG A 191 9.84 -1.50 17.04
C ARG A 191 9.21 -1.51 18.43
N TYR A 192 8.40 -0.52 18.75
CA TYR A 192 7.84 -0.30 20.08
C TYR A 192 6.36 -0.74 20.20
N ILE A 193 5.74 -1.15 19.09
CA ILE A 193 4.34 -1.60 19.04
C ILE A 193 4.31 -3.12 18.83
N GLY A 194 3.48 -3.83 19.60
CA GLY A 194 3.26 -5.27 19.34
C GLY A 194 2.60 -5.48 17.99
N VAL A 195 3.28 -6.16 17.06
CA VAL A 195 2.78 -6.41 15.70
C VAL A 195 2.28 -7.87 15.59
N PRO A 196 0.98 -8.09 15.32
CA PRO A 196 0.46 -9.41 14.97
C PRO A 196 1.20 -10.05 13.79
N ARG A 197 1.46 -11.37 13.87
CA ARG A 197 2.26 -12.13 12.87
C ARG A 197 1.85 -11.89 11.42
N GLY A 198 0.54 -11.88 11.13
CA GLY A 198 0.02 -11.70 9.76
C GLY A 198 0.21 -10.31 9.15
N ILE A 199 0.62 -9.30 9.94
CA ILE A 199 0.93 -7.95 9.44
C ILE A 199 2.36 -7.88 8.92
N LEU A 200 3.28 -8.68 9.50
CA LEU A 200 4.70 -8.66 9.16
C LEU A 200 4.98 -9.11 7.72
N LEU A 201 4.21 -10.07 7.20
CA LEU A 201 4.34 -10.49 5.80
C LEU A 201 4.12 -9.32 4.83
N LEU A 202 3.12 -8.48 5.12
CA LEU A 202 2.84 -7.31 4.28
C LEU A 202 3.86 -6.19 4.48
N LEU A 203 4.31 -5.97 5.72
CA LEU A 203 5.41 -5.03 5.99
C LEU A 203 6.70 -5.45 5.25
N GLY A 204 6.94 -6.75 5.10
CA GLY A 204 8.06 -7.25 4.28
C GLY A 204 7.97 -6.84 2.81
N LEU A 205 6.77 -6.74 2.23
CA LEU A 205 6.58 -6.22 0.86
C LEU A 205 6.91 -4.73 0.81
N ASP A 206 6.37 -3.95 1.75
CA ASP A 206 6.59 -2.51 1.82
C ASP A 206 8.09 -2.20 1.98
N TRP A 207 8.78 -2.92 2.87
CA TRP A 207 10.21 -2.77 3.11
C TRP A 207 11.05 -3.20 1.91
N THR A 208 10.62 -4.22 1.16
CA THR A 208 11.30 -4.62 -0.07
C THR A 208 11.26 -3.51 -1.12
N ILE A 209 10.14 -2.80 -1.24
CA ILE A 209 9.99 -1.65 -2.15
C ILE A 209 10.92 -0.51 -1.73
N VAL A 210 10.91 -0.13 -0.44
CA VAL A 210 11.78 0.92 0.11
C VAL A 210 13.27 0.57 -0.08
N LYS A 211 13.66 -0.66 0.26
CA LYS A 211 15.03 -1.16 0.09
C LYS A 211 15.47 -1.11 -1.37
N SER A 212 14.61 -1.58 -2.29
CA SER A 212 14.93 -1.60 -3.73
C SER A 212 15.16 -0.19 -4.28
N PHE A 213 14.33 0.77 -3.86
CA PHE A 213 14.54 2.17 -4.19
C PHE A 213 15.86 2.72 -3.64
N TYR A 214 16.16 2.49 -2.36
CA TYR A 214 17.42 2.96 -1.77
C TYR A 214 18.67 2.35 -2.42
N VAL A 215 18.63 1.07 -2.82
CA VAL A 215 19.73 0.45 -3.57
C VAL A 215 19.98 1.18 -4.90
N ALA A 216 18.90 1.48 -5.64
CA ALA A 216 18.98 2.20 -6.90
C ALA A 216 19.50 3.64 -6.70
N GLU A 217 19.01 4.33 -5.67
CA GLU A 217 19.38 5.71 -5.38
C GLU A 217 20.82 5.84 -4.89
N GLN A 218 21.28 4.93 -4.03
CA GLN A 218 22.69 4.86 -3.61
C GLN A 218 23.62 4.66 -4.81
N SER A 219 23.26 3.73 -5.69
CA SER A 219 24.02 3.45 -6.91
C SER A 219 24.12 4.67 -7.83
N ARG A 220 23.05 5.48 -7.90
CA ARG A 220 23.04 6.75 -8.65
C ARG A 220 23.98 7.78 -8.03
N LEU A 221 23.91 7.97 -6.71
CA LEU A 221 24.73 8.94 -5.98
C LEU A 221 26.23 8.62 -6.10
N PHE A 222 26.60 7.33 -6.05
CA PHE A 222 27.98 6.91 -6.33
C PHE A 222 28.44 7.27 -7.74
N LYS A 223 27.59 7.07 -8.77
CA LYS A 223 27.91 7.43 -10.16
C LYS A 223 28.08 8.95 -10.34
N GLU A 224 27.39 9.75 -9.54
CA GLU A 224 27.50 11.21 -9.54
C GLU A 224 28.65 11.75 -8.68
N GLY A 225 29.38 10.87 -7.97
CA GLY A 225 30.46 11.25 -7.08
C GLY A 225 29.98 11.89 -5.76
N ASN A 226 28.70 11.77 -5.41
CA ASN A 226 28.15 12.27 -4.15
C ASN A 226 28.23 11.18 -3.07
N TYR A 227 29.45 10.91 -2.61
CA TYR A 227 29.73 9.83 -1.66
C TYR A 227 29.10 10.02 -0.28
N LEU A 228 28.98 11.27 0.20
CA LEU A 228 28.37 11.57 1.50
C LEU A 228 26.89 11.18 1.51
N ALA A 229 26.13 11.64 0.52
CA ALA A 229 24.72 11.26 0.41
C ALA A 229 24.53 9.75 0.16
N ALA A 230 25.46 9.12 -0.59
CA ALA A 230 25.42 7.68 -0.79
C ALA A 230 25.64 6.88 0.50
N ASP A 231 26.47 7.39 1.42
CA ASP A 231 26.70 6.80 2.74
C ASP A 231 25.47 6.94 3.64
N ASP A 232 24.82 8.10 3.65
CA ASP A 232 23.56 8.32 4.38
C ASP A 232 22.46 7.34 3.92
N ILE A 233 22.32 7.12 2.62
CA ILE A 233 21.40 6.10 2.08
C ILE A 233 21.86 4.68 2.49
N GLY A 234 23.18 4.44 2.56
CA GLY A 234 23.76 3.19 3.04
C GLY A 234 23.36 2.86 4.49
N ASN A 235 23.32 3.86 5.37
CA ASN A 235 22.89 3.70 6.75
C ASN A 235 21.41 3.28 6.82
N ASN A 236 20.53 3.93 6.04
CA ASN A 236 19.12 3.54 5.95
C ASN A 236 18.94 2.10 5.38
N LEU A 237 19.77 1.70 4.42
CA LEU A 237 19.78 0.35 3.86
C LEU A 237 20.21 -0.72 4.88
N ALA A 238 21.18 -0.40 5.73
CA ALA A 238 21.61 -1.29 6.80
C ALA A 238 20.49 -1.47 7.83
N GLU A 239 19.83 -0.38 8.20
CA GLU A 239 18.73 -0.39 9.15
C GLU A 239 17.54 -1.23 8.66
N ILE A 240 17.05 -0.99 7.44
CA ILE A 240 15.90 -1.75 6.91
C ILE A 240 16.24 -3.24 6.76
N ARG A 241 17.48 -3.56 6.40
CA ARG A 241 17.96 -4.95 6.32
C ARG A 241 17.98 -5.61 7.70
N SER A 242 18.52 -4.92 8.70
CA SER A 242 18.53 -5.40 10.08
C SER A 242 17.12 -5.68 10.58
N GLU A 243 16.15 -4.83 10.27
CA GLU A 243 14.76 -5.06 10.64
C GLU A 243 14.16 -6.27 9.92
N MET A 244 14.36 -6.38 8.60
CA MET A 244 13.94 -7.55 7.81
C MET A 244 14.54 -8.86 8.36
N ASP A 245 15.83 -8.87 8.67
CA ASP A 245 16.55 -10.04 9.19
C ASP A 245 16.14 -10.38 10.63
N SER A 246 15.63 -9.40 11.39
CA SER A 246 15.10 -9.63 12.73
C SER A 246 13.72 -10.29 12.74
N VAL A 247 12.97 -10.23 11.63
CA VAL A 247 11.59 -10.76 11.58
C VAL A 247 11.50 -12.25 11.95
N PRO A 248 12.33 -13.16 11.39
CA PRO A 248 12.28 -14.58 11.77
C PRO A 248 12.60 -14.83 13.24
N VAL A 249 13.46 -14.00 13.85
CA VAL A 249 13.89 -14.13 15.25
C VAL A 249 12.85 -13.55 16.21
N LYS A 250 12.30 -12.37 15.90
CA LYS A 250 11.24 -11.72 16.67
C LYS A 250 9.94 -12.54 16.62
N TYR A 251 9.75 -13.32 15.56
CA TYR A 251 8.53 -14.06 15.29
C TYR A 251 8.84 -15.45 14.73
N PRO A 252 9.35 -16.38 15.55
CA PRO A 252 9.67 -17.72 15.10
C PRO A 252 8.44 -18.36 14.44
N ALA A 253 8.65 -18.95 13.27
CA ALA A 253 7.64 -19.77 12.61
C ALA A 253 7.16 -20.83 13.61
N LEU A 254 5.85 -21.07 13.64
CA LEU A 254 5.33 -22.26 14.32
C LEU A 254 6.05 -23.46 13.70
N GLU A 255 6.70 -24.27 14.53
CA GLU A 255 6.79 -25.70 14.23
C GLU A 255 5.34 -26.15 14.00
N LEU A 256 5.01 -26.42 12.73
CA LEU A 256 3.73 -26.96 12.31
C LEU A 256 3.58 -28.40 12.84
#